data_AF-A0A923INU5-F1
#
_entry.id   AF-A0A923INU5-F1
#
_cell.length_a   1.000
_cell.length_b   1.000
_cell.length_c   1.000
_cell.angle_alpha   90.00
_cell.angle_beta   90.00
_cell.angle_gamma   90.00
#
_symmetry.space_group_name_H-M   'P 1'
#
loop_
_entity.id
_entity.type
_entity.pdbx_description
1 polymer ?
#
loop_
_entity_poly.entity_id
_entity_poly.type
_entity_poly.pdbx_seq_one_letter_code
_entity_poly.pdbx_strand_id
1 'polypeptide(L)'
;MKFTTLAGTIGGGITTPGFVGHSKYNVAQRKFLIAEGGIKRLVWMPTSLKQEIGARFNERAKEIGIPDLIDRIADETIGTTEEEILPFLTEKNHPAITMDPLM
;
A
#
# COMPACT_ATOMS: atom_id res chain seq x y z
N MET A 1 12.81 0.24 -6.83
CA MET A 1 13.93 1.00 -6.20
C MET A 1 14.13 0.51 -4.76
N LYS A 2 15.36 0.56 -4.22
CA LYS A 2 15.60 0.23 -2.80
C LYS A 2 15.15 1.38 -1.89
N PHE A 3 14.86 1.07 -0.62
CA PHE A 3 14.46 2.08 0.38
C PHE A 3 15.47 3.23 0.51
N THR A 4 16.77 2.94 0.56
CA THR A 4 17.82 3.97 0.67
C THR A 4 17.84 4.94 -0.51
N THR A 5 17.55 4.46 -1.71
CA THR A 5 17.40 5.29 -2.91
C THR A 5 16.19 6.21 -2.78
N LEU A 6 15.02 5.68 -2.41
CA LEU A 6 13.80 6.47 -2.19
C LEU A 6 14.00 7.54 -1.12
N ALA A 7 14.60 7.17 0.02
CA ALA A 7 14.87 8.10 1.11
C ALA A 7 15.80 9.26 0.67
N GLY A 8 16.79 8.98 -0.18
CA GLY A 8 17.68 9.99 -0.74
C GLY A 8 16.98 10.94 -1.71
N THR A 9 16.00 10.45 -2.48
CA THR A 9 15.27 11.26 -3.47
C THR A 9 14.18 12.14 -2.85
N ILE A 10 13.53 11.68 -1.78
CA ILE A 10 12.34 12.34 -1.17
C ILE A 10 12.70 13.15 0.08
N GLY A 11 13.88 12.90 0.68
CA GLY A 11 14.35 13.60 1.87
C GLY A 11 14.65 15.09 1.65
N GLY A 12 14.93 15.81 2.73
CA GLY A 12 15.39 17.20 2.67
C GLY A 12 14.30 18.29 2.65
N GLY A 13 13.04 17.93 2.93
CA GLY A 13 11.93 18.89 3.03
C GLY A 13 11.39 19.37 1.68
N ILE A 14 11.74 18.66 0.60
CA ILE A 14 11.28 18.94 -0.75
C ILE A 14 9.87 18.36 -0.92
N THR A 15 9.01 19.05 -1.68
CA THR A 15 7.70 18.49 -2.06
C THR A 15 7.86 17.66 -3.33
N THR A 16 7.63 16.34 -3.21
CA THR A 16 7.75 15.41 -4.34
C THR A 16 6.40 14.75 -4.60
N PRO A 17 5.59 15.23 -5.57
CA PRO A 17 4.32 14.61 -5.92
C PRO A 17 4.49 13.11 -6.23
N GLY A 18 3.54 12.30 -5.76
CA GLY A 18 3.59 10.83 -5.87
C GLY A 18 4.41 10.14 -4.77
N PHE A 19 5.16 10.88 -3.95
CA PHE A 19 5.98 10.32 -2.88
C PHE A 19 5.74 11.00 -1.54
N VAL A 20 5.64 10.22 -0.46
CA VAL A 20 5.44 10.75 0.89
C VAL A 20 6.15 9.87 1.92
N GLY A 21 6.91 10.51 2.82
CA GLY A 21 7.48 9.85 3.99
C GLY A 21 6.46 9.85 5.14
N HIS A 22 6.13 8.69 5.68
CA HIS A 22 5.25 8.56 6.84
C HIS A 22 5.64 7.38 7.74
N SER A 23 5.12 7.39 8.97
CA SER A 23 5.28 6.26 9.91
C SER A 23 4.46 5.05 9.47
N LYS A 24 4.94 3.84 9.78
CA LYS A 24 4.19 2.58 9.60
C LYS A 24 2.80 2.60 10.23
N TYR A 25 2.64 3.28 11.36
CA TYR A 25 1.35 3.36 12.05
C TYR A 25 0.33 4.26 11.33
N ASN A 26 0.77 5.13 10.42
CA ASN A 26 -0.13 5.97 9.63
C ASN A 26 -0.95 5.13 8.63
N VAL A 27 -0.41 4.00 8.15
CA VAL A 27 -1.07 3.13 7.16
C VAL A 27 -2.49 2.72 7.58
N ALA A 28 -2.71 2.39 8.85
CA ALA A 28 -4.02 1.96 9.35
C ALA A 28 -4.93 3.13 9.81
N GLN A 29 -4.49 4.39 9.70
CA GLN A 29 -5.28 5.54 10.15
C GLN A 29 -6.39 5.89 9.15
N ARG A 30 -7.49 6.44 9.66
CA ARG A 30 -8.66 6.81 8.82
C ARG A 30 -8.38 7.91 7.81
N LYS A 31 -7.37 8.75 8.07
CA LYS A 31 -6.96 9.86 7.19
C LYS A 31 -5.88 9.47 6.17
N PHE A 32 -5.37 8.24 6.22
CA PHE A 32 -4.36 7.77 5.28
C PHE A 32 -4.89 7.88 3.85
N LEU A 33 -4.28 8.77 3.05
CA LEU A 33 -4.57 9.02 1.64
C LEU A 33 -6.08 9.05 1.29
N ILE A 34 -6.91 9.64 2.18
CA ILE A 34 -8.37 9.54 2.05
C ILE A 34 -8.91 10.12 0.74
N ALA A 35 -8.28 11.18 0.23
CA ALA A 35 -8.64 11.80 -1.05
C ALA A 35 -8.44 10.82 -2.23
N GLU A 36 -7.45 9.95 -2.13
CA GLU A 36 -7.10 8.97 -3.18
C GLU A 36 -7.76 7.60 -2.97
N GLY A 37 -8.60 7.44 -1.95
CA GLY A 37 -9.27 6.17 -1.61
C GLY A 37 -8.55 5.32 -0.55
N GLY A 38 -7.52 5.88 0.08
CA GLY A 38 -6.88 5.35 1.29
C GLY A 38 -6.24 3.97 1.13
N ILE A 39 -6.44 3.09 2.12
CA ILE A 39 -5.77 1.78 2.15
C ILE A 39 -6.14 0.86 0.97
N LYS A 40 -7.23 1.16 0.24
CA LYS A 40 -7.61 0.43 -0.97
C LYS A 40 -6.58 0.58 -2.11
N ARG A 41 -5.73 1.61 -2.05
CA ARG A 41 -4.66 1.86 -3.03
C ARG A 41 -3.35 1.13 -2.72
N LEU A 42 -3.22 0.49 -1.55
CA LEU A 42 -2.00 -0.23 -1.20
C LEU A 42 -1.97 -1.56 -1.97
N VAL A 43 -1.06 -1.68 -2.93
CA VAL A 43 -0.93 -2.90 -3.75
C VAL A 43 0.28 -3.75 -3.39
N TRP A 44 1.26 -3.18 -2.69
CA TRP A 44 2.50 -3.87 -2.31
C TRP A 44 2.98 -3.42 -0.93
N MET A 45 3.34 -4.36 -0.07
CA MET A 45 3.98 -4.11 1.24
C MET A 45 4.92 -5.26 1.61
N PRO A 46 6.06 -5.00 2.28
CA PRO A 46 6.90 -6.08 2.78
C PRO A 46 6.17 -7.01 3.74
N THR A 47 6.47 -8.30 3.72
CA THR A 47 5.82 -9.29 4.62
C THR A 47 6.00 -8.92 6.09
N SER A 48 7.18 -8.45 6.48
CA SER A 48 7.46 -7.99 7.85
C SER A 48 6.55 -6.85 8.27
N LEU A 49 6.29 -5.89 7.37
CA LEU A 49 5.38 -4.78 7.63
C LEU A 49 3.94 -5.30 7.80
N LYS A 50 3.47 -6.19 6.92
CA LYS A 50 2.14 -6.81 7.05
C LYS A 50 1.96 -7.49 8.40
N GLN A 51 2.97 -8.21 8.89
CA GLN A 51 2.94 -8.87 10.20
C GLN A 51 2.89 -7.85 11.34
N GLU A 52 3.71 -6.80 11.28
CA GLU A 52 3.80 -5.79 12.35
C GLU A 52 2.52 -4.96 12.50
N ILE A 53 1.89 -4.55 11.39
CA ILE A 53 0.68 -3.71 11.44
C ILE A 53 -0.62 -4.48 11.22
N GLY A 54 -0.55 -5.80 11.00
CA GLY A 54 -1.67 -6.63 10.53
C GLY A 54 -2.93 -6.54 11.39
N ALA A 55 -2.79 -6.53 12.72
CA ALA A 55 -3.94 -6.37 13.62
C ALA A 55 -4.70 -5.06 13.36
N ARG A 56 -3.98 -3.93 13.32
CA ARG A 56 -4.57 -2.59 13.07
C ARG A 56 -5.06 -2.44 11.64
N PHE A 57 -4.32 -3.01 10.69
CA PHE A 57 -4.69 -2.99 9.28
C PHE A 57 -6.00 -3.74 9.05
N ASN A 58 -6.14 -4.94 9.61
CA ASN A 58 -7.34 -5.77 9.46
C ASN A 58 -8.57 -5.16 10.14
N GLU A 59 -8.41 -4.50 11.28
CA GLU A 59 -9.48 -3.69 11.88
C GLU A 59 -9.94 -2.58 10.93
N ARG A 60 -8.99 -1.82 10.37
CA ARG A 60 -9.32 -0.76 9.41
C ARG A 60 -9.93 -1.32 8.12
N ALA A 61 -9.45 -2.46 7.65
CA ALA A 61 -9.94 -3.17 6.47
C ALA A 61 -11.40 -3.61 6.65
N LYS A 62 -11.75 -4.11 7.84
CA LYS A 62 -13.14 -4.39 8.24
C LYS A 62 -14.00 -3.12 8.25
N GLU A 63 -13.50 -2.01 8.80
CA GLU A 63 -14.24 -0.74 8.82
C GLU A 63 -14.61 -0.21 7.42
N ILE A 64 -13.80 -0.53 6.40
CA ILE A 64 -14.07 -0.12 5.01
C ILE A 64 -14.78 -1.19 4.17
N GLY A 65 -15.15 -2.32 4.78
CA GLY A 65 -15.90 -3.41 4.14
C GLY A 65 -15.06 -4.39 3.32
N ILE A 66 -13.73 -4.43 3.48
CA ILE A 66 -12.82 -5.33 2.75
C ILE A 66 -11.92 -6.07 3.77
N PRO A 67 -12.46 -7.01 4.56
CA PRO A 67 -11.74 -7.62 5.68
C PRO A 67 -10.51 -8.44 5.27
N ASP A 68 -10.50 -8.95 4.04
CA ASP A 68 -9.42 -9.76 3.44
C ASP A 68 -8.43 -8.91 2.63
N LEU A 69 -8.48 -7.58 2.74
CA LEU A 69 -7.64 -6.69 1.94
C LEU A 69 -6.14 -7.01 2.09
N ILE A 70 -5.68 -7.35 3.29
CA ILE A 70 -4.25 -7.64 3.53
C ILE A 70 -3.74 -8.83 2.70
N ASP A 71 -4.61 -9.79 2.39
CA ASP A 71 -4.31 -11.00 1.62
C ASP A 71 -4.33 -10.74 0.11
N ARG A 72 -4.87 -9.59 -0.31
CA ARG A 72 -4.89 -9.14 -1.71
C ARG A 72 -3.70 -8.25 -2.06
N ILE A 73 -2.88 -7.87 -1.08
CA ILE A 73 -1.71 -7.00 -1.25
C ILE A 73 -0.50 -7.88 -1.56
N ALA A 74 0.28 -7.56 -2.59
CA ALA A 74 1.50 -8.29 -2.91
C ALA A 74 2.62 -7.99 -1.89
N ASP A 75 3.62 -8.86 -1.84
CA ASP A 75 4.85 -8.68 -1.07
C ASP A 75 6.03 -9.28 -1.84
N GLU A 76 7.22 -9.28 -1.23
CA GLU A 76 8.43 -9.83 -1.83
C GLU A 76 8.37 -11.34 -2.13
N THR A 77 7.40 -12.08 -1.59
CA THR A 77 7.20 -13.51 -1.90
C THR A 77 6.40 -13.72 -3.19
N ILE A 78 5.65 -12.71 -3.61
CA ILE A 78 4.91 -12.69 -4.88
C ILE A 78 5.77 -12.11 -6.00
N GLY A 79 6.44 -10.98 -5.74
CA GLY A 79 7.23 -10.28 -6.74
C GLY A 79 7.76 -8.93 -6.26
N THR A 80 8.73 -8.41 -7.00
CA THR A 80 9.36 -7.09 -6.76
C THR A 80 9.29 -6.15 -7.96
N THR A 81 8.71 -6.60 -9.08
CA THR A 81 8.37 -5.76 -10.23
C THR A 81 6.86 -5.66 -10.45
N GLU A 82 6.45 -4.68 -11.24
CA GLU A 82 5.04 -4.48 -11.59
C GLU A 82 4.48 -5.68 -12.36
N GLU A 83 5.24 -6.21 -13.33
CA GLU A 83 4.80 -7.33 -14.17
C GLU A 83 4.61 -8.61 -13.35
N GLU A 84 5.42 -8.81 -12.30
CA GLU A 84 5.33 -9.97 -11.42
C GLU A 84 4.09 -9.94 -10.53
N ILE A 85 3.71 -8.75 -10.04
CA ILE A 85 2.60 -8.63 -9.07
C ILE A 85 1.25 -8.39 -9.73
N LEU A 86 1.20 -7.86 -10.96
CA LEU A 86 -0.04 -7.55 -11.66
C LEU A 86 -0.99 -8.77 -11.83
N PRO A 87 -0.50 -9.97 -12.20
CA PRO A 87 -1.35 -11.16 -12.27
C PRO A 87 -1.97 -11.51 -10.91
N PHE A 88 -1.20 -11.42 -9.83
CA PHE A 88 -1.67 -11.69 -8.47
C PHE A 88 -2.76 -10.70 -8.06
N LEU A 89 -2.56 -9.40 -8.29
CA LEU A 89 -3.56 -8.38 -7.96
C LEU A 89 -4.86 -8.61 -8.74
N THR A 90 -4.75 -9.04 -9.99
CA THR A 90 -5.90 -9.35 -10.86
C THR A 90 -6.64 -10.59 -10.37
N GLU A 91 -5.93 -11.68 -10.08
CA GLU A 91 -6.50 -12.93 -9.55
C GLU A 91 -7.22 -12.69 -8.21
N LYS A 92 -6.63 -11.87 -7.33
CA LYS A 92 -7.20 -11.51 -6.04
C LYS A 92 -8.31 -10.46 -6.12
N ASN A 93 -8.64 -9.96 -7.32
CA ASN A 93 -9.58 -8.85 -7.52
C ASN A 93 -9.27 -7.69 -6.56
N HIS A 94 -8.03 -7.21 -6.59
CA HIS A 94 -7.59 -6.11 -5.75
C HIS A 94 -8.37 -4.83 -6.10
N PRO A 95 -8.92 -4.08 -5.12
CA PRO A 95 -9.79 -2.94 -5.40
C PRO A 95 -9.16 -1.88 -6.29
N ALA A 96 -7.85 -1.63 -6.13
CA ALA A 96 -7.12 -0.63 -6.92
C ALA A 96 -7.20 -0.81 -8.45
N ILE A 97 -7.43 -2.03 -8.95
CA ILE A 97 -7.50 -2.31 -10.40
C ILE A 97 -8.76 -1.69 -11.04
N THR A 98 -9.82 -1.57 -10.26
CA THR A 98 -11.15 -1.10 -10.73
C THR A 98 -11.46 0.34 -10.33
N MET A 99 -10.59 0.96 -9.53
CA MET A 99 -10.74 2.33 -9.10
C MET A 99 -10.29 3.31 -10.19
N ASP A 100 -10.76 4.55 -10.11
CA ASP A 100 -10.33 5.60 -11.03
C ASP A 100 -8.79 5.76 -11.01
N PRO A 101 -8.16 6.06 -12.17
CA PRO A 101 -6.71 6.28 -12.24
C PRO A 101 -6.25 7.39 -11.30
N LEU A 102 -5.08 7.21 -10.69
CA LEU A 102 -4.36 8.29 -10.01
C LEU A 102 -3.69 9.16 -11.09
N MET A 103 -3.87 10.48 -11.04
CA MET A 103 -3.24 11.46 -11.95
C MET A 103 -2.05 12.16 -11.31
#